data_AF-A0A2Z5Z0Y2-F1
#
_entry.id   AF-A0A2Z5Z0Y2-F1
#
_cell.length_a   1.000
_cell.length_b   1.000
_cell.length_c   1.000
_cell.angle_alpha   90.00
_cell.angle_beta   90.00
_cell.angle_gamma   90.00
#
_symmetry.space_group_name_H-M   'P 1'
#
loop_
_entity.id
_entity.type
_entity.pdbx_description
1 polymer ?
#
loop_
_entity_poly.entity_id
_entity_poly.type
_entity_poly.pdbx_seq_one_letter_code
_entity_poly.pdbx_strand_id
1 'polypeptide(L)'
;MLISPFGRSVVLCFFASLVPAAPALAQEPPEAAPAPAADPAVGDYAAAEMELVAGLRLNPDGTFQYGLSVGSLDEQAQGNWQRVGTRIELTSEPKPVPPAISADGIKAAPGQPFAIRLLAPNGQDVPAIDLRIDFDTGEPLISYLAGGPWSLPLDEKRQPRSVTFSKPAYHIDSGPLPLRATDGTVAVFRLTPNDLGVVDLTGAYLEQDGEDFVLRRSEGLLAFRRIDR
;
A
#
# COMPACT_ATOMS: atom_id res chain seq x y z
N MET A 1 -78.99 -16.50 -68.53
CA MET A 1 -78.27 -15.82 -67.43
C MET A 1 -77.26 -14.87 -68.07
N LEU A 2 -77.11 -13.68 -67.50
CA LEU A 2 -76.79 -12.39 -68.13
C LEU A 2 -75.32 -12.15 -68.62
N ILE A 3 -75.21 -11.30 -69.67
CA ILE A 3 -74.24 -10.21 -69.95
C ILE A 3 -72.85 -10.52 -70.60
N SER A 4 -72.65 -9.92 -71.79
CA SER A 4 -71.39 -9.34 -72.35
C SER A 4 -71.44 -7.81 -72.23
N PRO A 5 -70.48 -6.99 -72.73
CA PRO A 5 -69.01 -6.94 -72.67
C PRO A 5 -68.52 -5.56 -72.12
N PHE A 6 -67.22 -5.24 -72.09
CA PHE A 6 -66.59 -3.94 -72.47
C PHE A 6 -65.15 -3.82 -71.91
N GLY A 7 -64.23 -3.35 -72.76
CA GLY A 7 -62.84 -3.09 -72.39
C GLY A 7 -62.60 -1.71 -71.78
N ARG A 8 -61.37 -1.44 -71.37
CA ARG A 8 -60.78 -0.09 -71.28
C ARG A 8 -59.27 -0.17 -71.02
N SER A 9 -58.51 0.45 -71.92
CA SER A 9 -57.11 0.85 -71.73
C SER A 9 -57.00 1.85 -70.59
N VAL A 10 -55.96 1.73 -69.76
CA VAL A 10 -55.57 2.76 -68.79
C VAL A 10 -54.13 3.20 -69.09
N VAL A 11 -54.01 4.51 -69.32
CA VAL A 11 -52.80 5.29 -69.52
C VAL A 11 -52.13 5.50 -68.16
N LEU A 12 -50.82 5.22 -68.04
CA LEU A 12 -50.03 5.53 -66.85
C LEU A 12 -49.49 6.97 -66.96
N CYS A 13 -49.95 7.86 -66.08
CA CYS A 13 -49.38 9.20 -65.89
C CYS A 13 -48.19 9.15 -64.92
N PHE A 14 -47.03 9.63 -65.36
CA PHE A 14 -45.89 9.94 -64.50
C PHE A 14 -46.19 11.21 -63.69
N PHE A 15 -46.25 11.09 -62.36
CA PHE A 15 -46.20 12.24 -61.45
C PHE A 15 -44.74 12.45 -60.99
N ALA A 16 -44.13 13.55 -61.42
CA ALA A 16 -42.86 14.03 -60.88
C ALA A 16 -43.14 14.88 -59.63
N SER A 17 -42.78 14.36 -58.46
CA SER A 17 -42.90 15.09 -57.19
C SER A 17 -41.67 15.98 -56.99
N LEU A 18 -41.85 17.30 -57.05
CA LEU A 18 -40.86 18.27 -56.55
C LEU A 18 -40.88 18.26 -55.02
N VAL A 19 -39.75 17.92 -54.40
CA VAL A 19 -39.50 18.08 -52.96
C VAL A 19 -38.91 19.49 -52.73
N PRO A 20 -39.51 20.34 -51.88
CA PRO A 20 -38.87 21.60 -51.51
C PRO A 20 -37.72 21.34 -50.54
N ALA A 21 -36.53 21.88 -50.86
CA ALA A 21 -35.39 21.89 -49.96
C ALA A 21 -35.62 22.91 -48.84
N ALA A 22 -35.81 22.43 -47.61
CA ALA A 22 -35.80 23.27 -46.43
C ALA A 22 -34.35 23.67 -46.09
N PRO A 23 -34.08 24.93 -45.67
CA PRO A 23 -32.77 25.32 -45.20
C PRO A 23 -32.46 24.58 -43.90
N ALA A 24 -31.32 23.91 -43.83
CA ALA A 24 -30.81 23.32 -42.60
C ALA A 24 -30.48 24.44 -41.61
N LEU A 25 -31.28 24.58 -40.56
CA LEU A 25 -30.91 25.38 -39.40
C LEU A 25 -29.66 24.74 -38.79
N ALA A 26 -28.58 25.51 -38.71
CA ALA A 26 -27.38 25.13 -37.98
C ALA A 26 -27.78 24.85 -36.52
N GLN A 27 -27.72 23.58 -36.11
CA GLN A 27 -27.85 23.22 -34.71
C GLN A 27 -26.58 23.72 -34.01
N GLU A 28 -26.74 24.62 -33.03
CA GLU A 28 -25.63 24.99 -32.14
C GLU A 28 -25.03 23.71 -31.54
N PRO A 29 -23.68 23.58 -31.49
CA PRO A 29 -23.05 22.45 -30.84
C PRO A 29 -23.57 22.32 -29.41
N PRO A 30 -23.85 21.11 -28.91
CA PRO A 30 -24.22 20.93 -27.53
C PRO A 30 -23.14 21.55 -26.63
N GLU A 31 -23.55 22.52 -25.82
CA GLU A 31 -22.70 23.15 -24.82
C GLU A 31 -22.13 22.04 -23.91
N ALA A 32 -20.82 21.91 -23.90
CA ALA A 32 -20.14 20.89 -23.12
C ALA A 32 -20.54 21.07 -21.65
N ALA A 33 -21.08 20.02 -21.03
CA ALA A 33 -21.42 20.04 -19.62
C ALA A 33 -20.18 20.51 -18.81
N PRO A 34 -20.34 21.43 -17.84
CA PRO A 34 -19.22 21.91 -17.05
C PRO A 34 -18.53 20.70 -16.41
N ALA A 35 -17.20 20.64 -16.54
CA ALA A 35 -16.43 19.63 -15.86
C ALA A 35 -16.76 19.67 -14.35
N PRO A 36 -16.93 18.52 -13.68
CA PRO A 36 -17.19 18.51 -12.25
C PRO A 36 -16.10 19.33 -11.55
N ALA A 37 -16.51 20.26 -10.68
CA ALA A 37 -15.57 21.03 -9.89
C ALA A 37 -14.67 20.07 -9.11
N ALA A 38 -13.36 20.29 -9.19
CA ALA A 38 -12.40 19.51 -8.42
C ALA A 38 -12.79 19.56 -6.94
N ASP A 39 -12.68 18.41 -6.28
CA ASP A 39 -12.94 18.32 -4.86
C ASP A 39 -12.09 19.35 -4.10
N PRO A 40 -12.66 20.16 -3.18
CA PRO A 40 -11.90 21.17 -2.43
C PRO A 40 -10.71 20.61 -1.62
N ALA A 41 -10.70 19.30 -1.37
CA ALA A 41 -9.60 18.60 -0.70
C ALA A 41 -8.38 18.36 -1.59
N VAL A 42 -8.47 18.56 -2.90
CA VAL A 42 -7.31 18.46 -3.79
C VAL A 42 -6.27 19.50 -3.35
N GLY A 43 -5.05 19.04 -3.09
CA GLY A 43 -4.01 19.90 -2.56
C GLY A 43 -2.80 19.16 -2.00
N ASP A 44 -1.82 19.96 -1.60
CA ASP A 44 -0.65 19.53 -0.84
C ASP A 44 -0.85 19.90 0.64
N TYR A 45 -0.42 19.00 1.51
CA TYR A 45 -0.53 19.14 2.95
C TYR A 45 0.77 18.71 3.63
N ALA A 46 1.14 19.36 4.73
CA ALA A 46 2.33 19.06 5.49
C ALA A 46 2.06 18.98 7.00
N ALA A 47 2.77 18.08 7.68
CA ALA A 47 2.85 18.01 9.13
C ALA A 47 4.32 18.15 9.54
N ALA A 48 4.60 18.94 10.56
CA ALA A 48 5.95 19.11 11.08
C ALA A 48 5.91 19.31 12.60
N GLU A 49 6.61 18.44 13.32
CA GLU A 49 6.82 18.51 14.76
C GLU A 49 8.29 18.21 15.07
N MET A 50 8.68 18.25 16.35
CA MET A 50 10.05 17.88 16.74
C MET A 50 10.29 16.41 16.37
N GLU A 51 11.32 16.16 15.54
CA GLU A 51 11.70 14.84 14.99
C GLU A 51 10.73 14.24 13.95
N LEU A 52 9.65 14.93 13.54
CA LEU A 52 8.67 14.41 12.57
C LEU A 52 8.46 15.40 11.42
N VAL A 53 8.54 14.91 10.19
CA VAL A 53 8.07 15.61 8.99
C VAL A 53 7.21 14.65 8.18
N ALA A 54 6.05 15.10 7.72
CA ALA A 54 5.22 14.34 6.82
C ALA A 54 4.60 15.22 5.73
N GLY A 55 4.30 14.60 4.59
CA GLY A 55 3.61 15.21 3.48
C GLY A 55 2.46 14.32 3.00
N LEU A 56 1.37 14.94 2.58
CA LEU A 56 0.23 14.28 1.95
C LEU A 56 -0.20 15.10 0.73
N ARG A 57 -0.37 14.45 -0.41
CA ARG A 57 -0.94 15.06 -1.62
C ARG A 57 -2.20 14.31 -2.00
N LEU A 58 -3.28 15.04 -2.23
CA LEU A 58 -4.51 14.54 -2.85
C LEU A 58 -4.59 15.12 -4.26
N ASN A 59 -4.48 14.26 -5.27
CA ASN A 59 -4.53 14.65 -6.68
C ASN A 59 -5.97 14.72 -7.20
N PRO A 60 -6.27 15.58 -8.20
CA PRO A 60 -7.61 15.70 -8.77
C PRO A 60 -8.11 14.46 -9.52
N ASP A 61 -7.21 13.54 -9.87
CA ASP A 61 -7.54 12.27 -10.51
C ASP A 61 -7.98 11.17 -9.52
N GLY A 62 -8.08 11.49 -8.23
CA GLY A 62 -8.45 10.55 -7.19
C GLY A 62 -7.27 9.74 -6.64
N THR A 63 -6.02 10.08 -6.97
CA THR A 63 -4.83 9.43 -6.39
C THR A 63 -4.23 10.22 -5.23
N PHE A 64 -3.54 9.55 -4.30
CA PHE A 64 -2.80 10.20 -3.22
C PHE A 64 -1.34 9.76 -3.16
N GLN A 65 -0.52 10.62 -2.54
CA GLN A 65 0.87 10.34 -2.16
C GLN A 65 1.08 10.75 -0.71
N TYR A 66 1.78 9.93 0.07
CA TYR A 66 2.10 10.17 1.47
C TYR A 66 3.57 9.86 1.72
N GLY A 67 4.20 10.65 2.58
CA GLY A 67 5.52 10.36 3.13
C GLY A 67 5.62 10.85 4.57
N LEU A 68 6.36 10.13 5.40
CA LEU A 68 6.68 10.52 6.77
C LEU A 68 8.11 10.10 7.10
N SER A 69 8.83 10.99 7.77
CA SER A 69 10.10 10.69 8.41
C SER A 69 9.98 11.04 9.89
N VAL A 70 10.24 10.08 10.77
CA VAL A 70 10.29 10.27 12.21
C VAL A 70 11.51 9.59 12.83
N GLY A 71 12.48 10.37 13.30
CA GLY A 71 13.76 9.86 13.79
C GLY A 71 14.49 9.00 12.75
N SER A 72 14.47 7.67 12.90
CA SER A 72 15.08 6.70 11.98
C SER A 72 14.07 5.88 11.16
N LEU A 73 12.79 6.22 11.27
CA LEU A 73 11.70 5.60 10.53
C LEU A 73 11.33 6.47 9.35
N ASP A 74 11.37 5.89 8.15
CA ASP A 74 10.84 6.48 6.93
C ASP A 74 9.69 5.63 6.40
N GLU A 75 8.58 6.28 6.11
CA GLU A 75 7.33 5.71 5.62
C GLU A 75 6.92 6.41 4.33
N GLN A 76 6.39 5.64 3.39
CA GLN A 76 5.73 6.16 2.19
C GLN A 76 4.46 5.37 1.88
N ALA A 77 3.50 6.00 1.21
CA ALA A 77 2.33 5.32 0.68
C ALA A 77 1.78 6.04 -0.54
N GLN A 78 1.08 5.29 -1.38
CA GLN A 78 0.36 5.81 -2.54
C GLN A 78 -0.87 4.96 -2.83
N GLY A 79 -1.84 5.52 -3.53
CA GLY A 79 -3.03 4.80 -3.94
C GLY A 79 -4.14 5.74 -4.34
N ASN A 80 -5.37 5.35 -4.06
CA ASN A 80 -6.57 6.13 -4.39
C ASN A 80 -7.22 6.72 -3.14
N TRP A 81 -7.93 7.81 -3.32
CA TRP A 81 -8.76 8.42 -2.30
C TRP A 81 -10.18 8.65 -2.83
N GLN A 82 -11.15 8.59 -1.93
CA GLN A 82 -12.55 8.88 -2.26
C GLN A 82 -13.22 9.63 -1.12
N ARG A 83 -14.04 10.64 -1.44
CA ARG A 83 -14.92 11.25 -0.46
C ARG A 83 -16.11 10.34 -0.14
N VAL A 84 -16.28 10.04 1.15
CA VAL A 84 -17.40 9.29 1.71
C VAL A 84 -18.05 10.15 2.80
N GLY A 85 -19.14 10.83 2.43
CA GLY A 85 -19.79 11.82 3.30
C GLY A 85 -18.85 12.99 3.60
N THR A 86 -18.50 13.18 4.87
CA THR A 86 -17.56 14.23 5.32
C THR A 86 -16.11 13.74 5.43
N ARG A 87 -15.85 12.47 5.15
CA ARG A 87 -14.52 11.86 5.24
C ARG A 87 -13.91 11.65 3.86
N ILE A 88 -12.60 11.53 3.82
CA ILE A 88 -11.87 11.05 2.65
C ILE A 88 -11.22 9.74 3.05
N GLU A 89 -11.64 8.64 2.43
CA GLU A 89 -11.08 7.32 2.66
C GLU A 89 -9.89 7.09 1.72
N LEU A 90 -8.82 6.50 2.24
CA LEU A 90 -7.62 6.14 1.49
C LEU A 90 -7.60 4.63 1.23
N THR A 91 -7.10 4.24 0.06
CA THR A 91 -6.86 2.85 -0.33
C THR A 91 -5.49 2.75 -0.96
N SER A 92 -4.55 2.05 -0.33
CA SER A 92 -3.21 1.87 -0.90
C SER A 92 -3.27 1.01 -2.17
N GLU A 93 -2.65 1.49 -3.24
CA GLU A 93 -2.55 0.76 -4.50
C GLU A 93 -1.16 0.97 -5.16
N PRO A 94 -0.39 -0.13 -5.39
CA PRO A 94 -0.69 -1.51 -4.99
C PRO A 94 -0.72 -1.68 -3.47
N LYS A 95 -1.43 -2.71 -2.99
CA LYS A 95 -1.38 -3.09 -1.57
C LYS A 95 0.05 -3.56 -1.23
N PRO A 96 0.71 -2.98 -0.22
CA PRO A 96 2.08 -3.33 0.10
C PRO A 96 2.19 -4.76 0.62
N VAL A 97 3.26 -5.43 0.24
CA VAL A 97 3.63 -6.75 0.73
C VAL A 97 4.58 -6.58 1.93
N PRO A 98 4.22 -7.07 3.13
CA PRO A 98 5.03 -6.88 4.32
C PRO A 98 6.38 -7.61 4.20
N PRO A 99 7.44 -7.13 4.87
CA PRO A 99 8.71 -7.84 4.91
C PRO A 99 8.54 -9.23 5.53
N ALA A 100 9.31 -10.20 5.03
CA ALA A 100 9.25 -11.58 5.51
C ALA A 100 10.63 -12.08 5.93
N ILE A 101 10.69 -12.91 6.96
CA ILE A 101 11.93 -13.58 7.37
C ILE A 101 11.72 -15.09 7.30
N SER A 102 12.68 -15.79 6.71
CA SER A 102 12.66 -17.25 6.60
C SER A 102 13.98 -17.87 7.05
N ALA A 103 13.94 -19.15 7.43
CA ALA A 103 15.15 -19.94 7.61
C ALA A 103 15.86 -20.13 6.26
N ASP A 104 17.18 -19.94 6.23
CA ASP A 104 18.01 -20.06 5.01
C ASP A 104 18.87 -21.33 5.07
N GLY A 105 19.49 -21.59 6.23
CA GLY A 105 20.27 -22.81 6.42
C GLY A 105 21.15 -22.77 7.66
N ILE A 106 21.96 -23.80 7.84
CA ILE A 106 22.94 -23.89 8.94
C ILE A 106 24.33 -23.96 8.32
N LYS A 107 25.23 -23.09 8.78
CA LYS A 107 26.64 -23.07 8.36
C LYS A 107 27.52 -23.67 9.45
N ALA A 108 28.55 -24.42 9.03
CA ALA A 108 29.56 -24.91 9.95
C ALA A 108 30.47 -23.76 10.41
N ALA A 109 30.77 -23.73 11.70
CA ALA A 109 31.72 -22.83 12.34
C ALA A 109 32.50 -23.59 13.45
N PRO A 110 33.34 -24.58 13.08
CA PRO A 110 33.97 -25.47 14.06
C PRO A 110 34.73 -24.71 15.16
N GLY A 111 34.56 -25.15 16.41
CA GLY A 111 35.22 -24.55 17.57
C GLY A 111 34.64 -23.21 18.04
N GLN A 112 33.54 -22.73 17.43
CA GLN A 112 32.80 -21.55 17.87
C GLN A 112 31.52 -21.96 18.62
N PRO A 113 31.01 -21.13 19.56
CA PRO A 113 29.68 -21.35 20.11
C PRO A 113 28.62 -21.25 19.02
N PHE A 114 27.44 -21.83 19.28
CA PHE A 114 26.28 -21.62 18.42
C PHE A 114 25.96 -20.14 18.22
N ALA A 115 25.67 -19.73 16.98
CA ALA A 115 25.24 -18.37 16.68
C ALA A 115 24.03 -18.31 15.72
N ILE A 116 23.35 -17.16 15.73
CA ILE A 116 22.24 -16.79 14.86
C ILE A 116 22.69 -15.60 14.01
N ARG A 117 22.35 -15.61 12.72
CA ARG A 117 22.50 -14.47 11.82
C ARG A 117 21.22 -14.24 11.04
N LEU A 118 20.86 -12.96 10.87
CA LEU A 118 19.81 -12.52 9.95
C LEU A 118 20.47 -11.70 8.84
N LEU A 119 20.35 -12.16 7.60
CA LEU A 119 21.01 -11.55 6.45
C LEU A 119 20.00 -10.85 5.54
N ALA A 120 20.36 -9.66 5.08
CA ALA A 120 19.70 -8.97 3.98
C ALA A 120 20.04 -9.65 2.63
N PRO A 121 19.32 -9.32 1.53
CA PRO A 121 19.61 -9.88 0.21
C PRO A 121 21.04 -9.66 -0.28
N ASN A 122 21.67 -8.56 0.14
CA ASN A 122 23.07 -8.24 -0.16
C ASN A 122 24.09 -9.05 0.66
N GLY A 123 23.64 -9.93 1.55
CA GLY A 123 24.48 -10.79 2.38
C GLY A 123 25.01 -10.14 3.67
N GLN A 124 24.66 -8.88 3.95
CA GLN A 124 25.03 -8.20 5.19
C GLN A 124 24.10 -8.56 6.34
N ASP A 125 24.61 -8.52 7.58
CA ASP A 125 23.78 -8.71 8.77
C ASP A 125 22.83 -7.53 8.96
N VAL A 126 21.58 -7.83 9.33
CA VAL A 126 20.54 -6.83 9.61
C VAL A 126 20.62 -6.44 11.09
N PRO A 127 20.92 -5.17 11.43
CA PRO A 127 20.93 -4.69 12.81
C PRO A 127 19.52 -4.29 13.30
N ALA A 128 19.42 -4.02 14.59
CA ALA A 128 18.27 -3.43 15.27
C ALA A 128 16.95 -4.22 15.14
N ILE A 129 17.06 -5.55 14.93
CA ILE A 129 15.94 -6.49 14.94
C ILE A 129 15.86 -7.14 16.32
N ASP A 130 14.66 -7.12 16.90
CA ASP A 130 14.39 -7.77 18.18
C ASP A 130 14.36 -9.29 17.98
N LEU A 131 14.82 -10.00 19.00
CA LEU A 131 15.00 -11.45 18.98
C LEU A 131 14.33 -12.04 20.21
N ARG A 132 13.37 -12.94 19.99
CA ARG A 132 12.77 -13.77 21.03
C ARG A 132 13.17 -15.23 20.79
N ILE A 133 13.73 -15.89 21.79
CA ILE A 133 14.02 -17.33 21.77
C ILE A 133 13.10 -18.03 22.74
N ASP A 134 12.28 -18.93 22.21
CA ASP A 134 11.49 -19.84 23.02
C ASP A 134 12.27 -21.17 23.18
N PHE A 135 12.34 -21.63 24.42
CA PHE A 135 13.05 -22.85 24.80
C PHE A 135 12.08 -24.02 24.99
N ASP A 136 12.63 -25.20 25.23
CA ASP A 136 11.85 -26.38 25.64
C ASP A 136 11.15 -26.19 27.00
N THR A 137 11.69 -25.32 27.86
CA THR A 137 11.23 -25.08 29.21
C THR A 137 11.47 -23.64 29.66
N GLY A 138 10.63 -23.14 30.57
CA GLY A 138 10.78 -21.82 31.17
C GLY A 138 10.44 -20.65 30.23
N GLU A 139 10.76 -19.45 30.70
CA GLU A 139 10.45 -18.19 30.00
C GLU A 139 11.33 -17.98 28.76
N PRO A 140 10.83 -17.30 27.71
CA PRO A 140 11.63 -16.93 26.55
C PRO A 140 12.80 -16.02 26.92
N LEU A 141 13.88 -16.08 26.14
CA LEU A 141 14.94 -15.07 26.18
C LEU A 141 14.62 -13.97 25.17
N ILE A 142 14.68 -12.72 25.60
CA ILE A 142 14.51 -11.54 24.75
C ILE A 142 15.86 -10.84 24.58
N SER A 143 16.22 -10.52 23.35
CA SER A 143 17.45 -9.83 22.98
C SER A 143 17.24 -9.04 21.67
N TYR A 144 18.33 -8.57 21.06
CA TYR A 144 18.30 -7.91 19.76
C TYR A 144 19.59 -8.18 18.97
N LEU A 145 19.51 -8.07 17.65
CA LEU A 145 20.65 -8.18 16.74
C LEU A 145 21.36 -6.84 16.61
N ALA A 146 22.64 -6.78 16.96
CA ALA A 146 23.45 -5.55 16.83
C ALA A 146 24.08 -5.35 15.43
N GLY A 147 23.77 -6.21 14.44
CA GLY A 147 24.39 -6.17 13.10
C GLY A 147 25.56 -7.14 12.92
N GLY A 148 25.46 -8.33 13.51
CA GLY A 148 26.46 -9.40 13.41
C GLY A 148 25.92 -10.72 14.00
N PRO A 149 26.76 -11.76 14.11
CA PRO A 149 26.37 -13.01 14.75
C PRO A 149 25.95 -12.78 16.21
N TRP A 150 24.78 -13.29 16.57
CA TRP A 150 24.27 -13.27 17.93
C TRP A 150 24.43 -14.66 18.56
N SER A 151 24.90 -14.75 19.79
CA SER A 151 25.10 -16.03 20.50
C SER A 151 24.29 -16.05 21.79
N LEU A 152 23.90 -17.25 22.23
CA LEU A 152 23.28 -17.43 23.54
C LEU A 152 24.24 -16.99 24.65
N PRO A 153 23.71 -16.50 25.80
CA PRO A 153 24.51 -16.34 27.00
C PRO A 153 25.22 -17.64 27.39
N LEU A 154 26.46 -17.57 27.87
CA LEU A 154 27.29 -18.74 28.15
C LEU A 154 26.73 -19.66 29.25
N ASP A 155 25.94 -19.09 30.16
CA ASP A 155 25.26 -19.75 31.25
C ASP A 155 23.90 -20.34 30.85
N GLU A 156 23.38 -20.04 29.67
CA GLU A 156 22.16 -20.66 29.16
C GLU A 156 22.39 -22.15 28.87
N LYS A 157 21.51 -23.00 29.42
CA LYS A 157 21.58 -24.47 29.29
C LYS A 157 20.31 -25.09 28.72
N ARG A 158 19.24 -24.31 28.60
CA ARG A 158 17.98 -24.76 28.02
C ARG A 158 18.13 -24.92 26.52
N GLN A 159 17.34 -25.82 25.93
CA GLN A 159 17.42 -26.09 24.50
C GLN A 159 16.49 -25.14 23.73
N PRO A 160 17.00 -24.26 22.84
CA PRO A 160 16.15 -23.44 21.99
C PRO A 160 15.29 -24.31 21.07
N ARG A 161 14.05 -23.88 20.84
CA ARG A 161 13.08 -24.54 19.96
C ARG A 161 12.69 -23.66 18.79
N SER A 162 12.55 -22.37 19.03
CA SER A 162 12.25 -21.40 17.99
C SER A 162 12.88 -20.05 18.28
N VAL A 163 13.03 -19.27 17.21
CA VAL A 163 13.37 -17.86 17.26
C VAL A 163 12.31 -17.06 16.51
N THR A 164 11.89 -15.95 17.09
CA THR A 164 11.06 -14.94 16.44
C THR A 164 11.89 -13.67 16.28
N PHE A 165 11.90 -13.14 15.06
CA PHE A 165 12.49 -11.85 14.72
C PHE A 165 11.37 -10.82 14.55
N SER A 166 11.50 -9.67 15.19
CA SER A 166 10.50 -8.61 15.06
C SER A 166 11.11 -7.22 15.00
N LYS A 167 10.38 -6.33 14.33
CA LYS A 167 10.57 -4.89 14.36
C LYS A 167 9.24 -4.23 14.02
N PRO A 168 8.38 -3.97 15.04
CA PRO A 168 7.02 -3.50 14.80
C PRO A 168 6.91 -2.23 13.97
N ALA A 169 7.83 -1.27 14.17
CA ALA A 169 7.87 -0.02 13.41
C ALA A 169 8.08 -0.21 11.89
N TYR A 170 8.55 -1.38 11.46
CA TYR A 170 8.76 -1.74 10.07
C TYR A 170 7.85 -2.91 9.63
N HIS A 171 6.83 -3.23 10.42
CA HIS A 171 5.92 -4.36 10.21
C HIS A 171 6.65 -5.70 10.01
N ILE A 172 7.83 -5.85 10.62
CA ILE A 172 8.58 -7.11 10.60
C ILE A 172 8.07 -7.96 11.76
N ASP A 173 7.53 -9.13 11.43
CA ASP A 173 7.27 -10.23 12.35
C ASP A 173 7.46 -11.55 11.58
N SER A 174 8.42 -12.36 12.01
CA SER A 174 8.68 -13.66 11.38
C SER A 174 7.71 -14.75 11.83
N GLY A 175 6.99 -14.54 12.93
CA GLY A 175 6.48 -15.64 13.75
C GLY A 175 7.60 -16.57 14.25
N PRO A 176 7.26 -17.66 14.95
CA PRO A 176 8.25 -18.59 15.45
C PRO A 176 8.86 -19.41 14.31
N LEU A 177 10.16 -19.25 14.09
CA LEU A 177 10.94 -20.06 13.15
C LEU A 177 11.70 -21.16 13.90
N PRO A 178 11.78 -22.40 13.38
CA PRO A 178 12.49 -23.48 14.04
C PRO A 178 13.96 -23.13 14.32
N LEU A 179 14.40 -23.42 15.54
CA LEU A 179 15.77 -23.19 15.97
C LEU A 179 16.29 -24.43 16.70
N ARG A 180 17.50 -24.87 16.36
CA ARG A 180 18.25 -25.86 17.13
C ARG A 180 19.66 -25.34 17.32
N ALA A 181 20.01 -25.01 18.55
CA ALA A 181 21.37 -24.64 18.89
C ALA A 181 22.27 -25.88 18.90
N THR A 182 23.38 -25.81 18.19
CA THR A 182 24.43 -26.82 18.19
C THR A 182 25.75 -26.09 18.09
N ASP A 183 26.65 -26.32 19.05
CA ASP A 183 27.97 -25.72 19.03
C ASP A 183 28.70 -26.06 17.73
N GLY A 184 29.52 -25.13 17.27
CA GLY A 184 30.20 -25.25 16.00
C GLY A 184 29.31 -24.96 14.79
N THR A 185 28.14 -24.34 14.97
CA THR A 185 27.22 -24.01 13.88
C THR A 185 26.63 -22.59 13.98
N VAL A 186 26.23 -22.05 12.81
CA VAL A 186 25.53 -20.77 12.69
C VAL A 186 24.21 -21.00 11.98
N ALA A 187 23.09 -20.75 12.66
CA ALA A 187 21.78 -20.71 12.04
C ALA A 187 21.62 -19.39 11.27
N VAL A 188 21.34 -19.49 9.97
CA VAL A 188 21.19 -18.35 9.07
C VAL A 188 19.71 -18.20 8.70
N PHE A 189 19.23 -16.98 8.86
CA PHE A 189 17.91 -16.52 8.46
C PHE A 189 18.06 -15.41 7.42
N ARG A 190 17.05 -15.24 6.58
CA ARG A 190 17.06 -14.28 5.48
C ARG A 190 15.88 -13.33 5.57
N LEU A 191 16.16 -12.04 5.53
CA LEU A 191 15.17 -11.00 5.32
C LEU A 191 14.87 -10.89 3.83
N THR A 192 13.60 -11.03 3.48
CA THR A 192 13.02 -10.59 2.21
C THR A 192 12.36 -9.24 2.47
N PRO A 193 12.94 -8.11 2.00
CA PRO A 193 12.44 -6.78 2.36
C PRO A 193 11.02 -6.51 1.87
N ASN A 194 10.64 -7.07 0.72
CA ASN A 194 9.39 -6.72 0.02
C ASN A 194 9.24 -5.18 -0.05
N ASP A 195 8.10 -4.64 0.36
CA ASP A 195 7.82 -3.21 0.34
C ASP A 195 8.16 -2.54 1.69
N LEU A 196 9.34 -2.86 2.26
CA LEU A 196 9.82 -2.27 3.52
C LEU A 196 9.78 -0.73 3.46
N GLY A 197 9.18 -0.11 4.48
CA GLY A 197 8.98 1.34 4.54
C GLY A 197 7.77 1.84 3.75
N VAL A 198 7.01 0.94 3.09
CA VAL A 198 5.72 1.28 2.48
C VAL A 198 4.58 0.89 3.41
N VAL A 199 3.71 1.83 3.75
CA VAL A 199 2.59 1.61 4.69
C VAL A 199 1.28 1.38 3.94
N ASP A 200 0.43 0.51 4.50
CA ASP A 200 -0.93 0.31 4.02
C ASP A 200 -1.86 1.33 4.68
N LEU A 201 -2.29 2.36 3.93
CA LEU A 201 -3.29 3.33 4.37
C LEU A 201 -4.70 2.90 3.97
N THR A 202 -4.91 1.67 3.51
CA THR A 202 -6.26 1.17 3.21
C THR A 202 -7.13 1.16 4.47
N GLY A 203 -8.25 1.90 4.42
CA GLY A 203 -9.14 2.09 5.55
C GLY A 203 -8.73 3.21 6.51
N ALA A 204 -7.56 3.84 6.29
CA ALA A 204 -7.25 5.13 6.89
C ALA A 204 -8.13 6.21 6.25
N TYR A 205 -8.41 7.27 7.01
CA TYR A 205 -9.26 8.35 6.50
C TYR A 205 -8.86 9.71 7.05
N LEU A 206 -9.18 10.74 6.28
CA LEU A 206 -9.01 12.14 6.66
C LEU A 206 -10.35 12.69 7.17
N GLU A 207 -10.28 13.38 8.30
CA GLU A 207 -11.36 14.25 8.79
C GLU A 207 -10.95 15.70 8.54
N GLN A 208 -11.86 16.46 7.94
CA GLN A 208 -11.62 17.87 7.64
C GLN A 208 -11.70 18.72 8.92
N ASP A 209 -10.71 19.59 9.10
CA ASP A 209 -10.65 20.61 10.15
C ASP A 209 -10.37 21.97 9.51
N GLY A 210 -11.41 22.65 9.04
CA GLY A 210 -11.26 23.84 8.20
C GLY A 210 -10.61 23.52 6.84
N GLU A 211 -9.44 24.12 6.59
CA GLU A 211 -8.62 23.82 5.39
C GLU A 211 -7.60 22.71 5.64
N ASP A 212 -7.45 22.28 6.89
CA ASP A 212 -6.51 21.28 7.35
C ASP A 212 -7.17 19.88 7.43
N PHE A 213 -6.34 18.85 7.64
CA PHE A 213 -6.81 17.48 7.79
C PHE A 213 -6.23 16.82 9.04
N VAL A 214 -7.02 15.94 9.65
CA VAL A 214 -6.52 14.94 10.59
C VAL A 214 -6.57 13.57 9.92
N LEU A 215 -5.41 12.99 9.65
CA LEU A 215 -5.29 11.61 9.20
C LEU A 215 -5.47 10.68 10.39
N ARG A 216 -6.42 9.75 10.28
CA ARG A 216 -6.63 8.65 11.21
C ARG A 216 -6.16 7.34 10.60
N ARG A 217 -5.20 6.68 11.26
CA ARG A 217 -4.65 5.37 10.89
C ARG A 217 -4.51 4.47 12.11
N SER A 218 -4.18 3.20 11.91
CA SER A 218 -4.01 2.22 13.01
C SER A 218 -2.97 2.64 14.04
N GLU A 219 -1.93 3.35 13.59
CA GLU A 219 -0.79 3.79 14.40
C GLU A 219 -1.08 5.08 15.17
N GLY A 220 -2.16 5.80 14.85
CA GLY A 220 -2.56 7.02 15.54
C GLY A 220 -3.13 8.11 14.63
N LEU A 221 -2.97 9.36 15.09
CA LEU A 221 -3.49 10.55 14.43
C LEU A 221 -2.33 11.43 13.97
N LEU A 222 -2.48 12.06 12.81
CA LEU A 222 -1.53 13.05 12.31
C LEU A 222 -2.27 14.28 11.76
N ALA A 223 -1.97 15.45 12.30
CA ALA A 223 -2.55 16.71 11.85
C ALA A 223 -1.73 17.31 10.71
N PHE A 224 -2.40 17.60 9.61
CA PHE A 224 -1.85 18.09 8.37
C PHE A 224 -2.37 19.48 8.09
N ARG A 225 -1.47 20.43 7.84
CA ARG A 225 -1.84 21.78 7.38
C ARG A 225 -1.79 21.86 5.87
N ARG A 226 -2.75 22.56 5.26
CA ARG A 226 -2.66 22.87 3.83
C ARG A 226 -1.44 23.75 3.57
N ILE A 227 -0.74 23.47 2.47
CA ILE A 227 0.33 24.34 2.00
C ILE A 227 -0.07 24.96 0.66
N ASP A 228 -0.16 26.29 0.65
CA ASP A 228 -0.31 27.04 -0.59
C ASP A 228 1.07 27.16 -1.26
N ARG A 229 1.13 26.84 -2.55
CA ARG A 229 2.34 27.07 -3.36
C ARG A 229 2.36 28.46 -3.96
#